data_AF-A0A8T2KD80-F1
#
_entry.id   AF-A0A8T2KD80-F1
#
_cell.length_a   1.000
_cell.length_b   1.000
_cell.length_c   1.000
_cell.angle_alpha   90.00
_cell.angle_beta   90.00
_cell.angle_gamma   90.00
#
_symmetry.space_group_name_H-M   'P 1'
#
loop_
_entity.id
_entity.type
_entity.pdbx_description
1 polymer ?
#
loop_
_entity_poly.entity_id
_entity_poly.type
_entity_poly.pdbx_seq_one_letter_code
_entity_poly.pdbx_strand_id
1 'polypeptide(L)'
;MLFIYMVVLILVFIFQFIVSCSCLAMNRSQQEQFLNATWSRMSDDTRLNLETTLECCGFLNTTDAREQFKTDVARCSKKLNCSLYPQKCLSCGEKMLTHADEALKILGGVGLFFSFTEILGVWLAFRYRNQKDPRANPSAFL
;
A
#
# COMPACT_ATOMS: atom_id res chain seq x y z
N MET A 1 -10.51 25.44 19.58
CA MET A 1 -9.32 24.64 19.23
C MET A 1 -9.54 23.14 19.43
N LEU A 2 -9.78 22.64 20.65
CA LEU A 2 -9.89 21.19 20.95
C LEU A 2 -11.06 20.45 20.24
N PHE A 3 -12.16 21.15 19.92
CA PHE A 3 -13.29 20.58 19.18
C PHE A 3 -12.93 20.24 17.72
N ILE A 4 -12.27 21.17 17.02
CA ILE A 4 -11.84 20.98 15.62
C ILE A 4 -10.85 19.81 15.56
N TYR A 5 -9.95 19.73 16.53
CA TYR A 5 -8.99 18.63 16.63
C TYR A 5 -9.67 17.26 16.74
N MET A 6 -10.72 17.12 17.56
CA MET A 6 -11.48 15.86 17.65
C MET A 6 -12.20 15.51 16.34
N VAL A 7 -12.76 16.50 15.64
CA VAL A 7 -13.39 16.26 14.32
C VAL A 7 -12.36 15.76 13.30
N VAL A 8 -11.19 16.40 13.26
CA VAL A 8 -10.10 16.00 12.36
C VAL A 8 -9.61 14.59 12.68
N LEU A 9 -9.38 14.26 13.95
CA LEU A 9 -8.98 12.89 14.36
C LEU A 9 -10.03 11.83 13.98
N ILE A 10 -11.32 12.14 14.12
CA ILE A 10 -12.37 11.20 13.69
C ILE A 10 -12.34 10.99 12.17
N LEU A 11 -12.13 12.05 11.39
CA LEU A 11 -12.02 11.94 9.94
C LEU A 11 -10.79 11.13 9.53
N VAL A 12 -9.63 11.41 10.13
CA VAL A 12 -8.39 10.68 9.88
C VAL A 12 -8.56 9.20 10.24
N PHE A 13 -9.18 8.89 11.39
CA PHE A 13 -9.52 7.52 11.79
C PHE A 13 -10.34 6.81 10.72
N ILE A 14 -11.42 7.43 10.20
CA ILE A 14 -12.28 6.82 9.18
C ILE A 14 -11.47 6.50 7.91
N PHE A 15 -10.67 7.45 7.42
CA PHE A 15 -9.85 7.24 6.22
C PHE A 15 -8.79 6.15 6.44
N GLN A 16 -8.05 6.21 7.54
CA GLN A 16 -7.02 5.22 7.87
C GLN A 16 -7.62 3.82 8.02
N PHE A 17 -8.74 3.69 8.71
CA PHE A 17 -9.41 2.41 8.91
C PHE A 17 -9.87 1.82 7.57
N ILE A 18 -10.54 2.60 6.72
CA ILE A 18 -11.01 2.14 5.40
C ILE A 18 -9.85 1.71 4.51
N VAL A 19 -8.80 2.53 4.40
CA VAL A 19 -7.65 2.22 3.55
C VAL A 19 -6.92 0.98 4.07
N SER A 20 -6.74 0.86 5.39
CA SER A 20 -6.08 -0.29 6.01
C SER A 20 -6.84 -1.59 5.77
N CYS A 21 -8.17 -1.57 5.98
CA CYS A 21 -9.04 -2.70 5.68
C CYS A 21 -8.99 -3.07 4.19
N SER A 22 -8.97 -2.08 3.30
CA SER A 22 -8.89 -2.29 1.85
C SER A 22 -7.56 -2.93 1.45
N CYS A 23 -6.44 -2.49 2.03
CA CYS A 23 -5.12 -3.09 1.80
C CYS A 23 -5.07 -4.55 2.27
N LEU A 24 -5.67 -4.88 3.42
CA LEU A 24 -5.73 -6.25 3.93
C LEU A 24 -6.67 -7.17 3.14
N ALA A 25 -7.75 -6.62 2.59
CA ALA A 25 -8.76 -7.36 1.85
C ALA A 25 -8.46 -7.49 0.34
N MET A 26 -7.43 -6.80 -0.16
CA MET A 26 -7.05 -6.83 -1.57
C MET A 26 -6.65 -8.24 -2.01
N ASN A 27 -7.31 -8.77 -3.04
CA ASN A 27 -7.02 -10.09 -3.58
C ASN A 27 -5.99 -10.03 -4.73
N ARG A 28 -5.33 -11.17 -5.01
CA ARG A 28 -4.32 -11.29 -6.08
C ARG A 28 -4.84 -10.86 -7.46
N SER A 29 -6.09 -11.16 -7.80
CA SER A 29 -6.68 -10.76 -9.09
C SER A 29 -6.82 -9.25 -9.25
N GLN A 30 -7.15 -8.53 -8.17
CA GLN A 30 -7.24 -7.07 -8.18
C GLN A 30 -5.84 -6.45 -8.32
N GLN A 31 -4.85 -7.01 -7.61
CA GLN A 31 -3.45 -6.60 -7.75
C GLN A 31 -2.94 -6.82 -9.18
N GLU A 32 -3.28 -7.96 -9.80
CA GLU A 32 -2.89 -8.29 -11.17
C GLU A 32 -3.47 -7.30 -12.18
N GLN A 33 -4.77 -7.00 -12.09
CA GLN A 33 -5.40 -6.02 -12.98
C GLN A 33 -4.77 -4.63 -12.84
N PHE A 34 -4.53 -4.18 -11.61
CA PHE A 34 -3.90 -2.90 -11.33
C PHE A 34 -2.46 -2.84 -11.89
N LEU A 35 -1.66 -3.87 -11.65
CA LEU A 35 -0.29 -3.95 -12.14
C LEU A 35 -0.22 -4.09 -13.66
N ASN A 36 -1.14 -4.83 -14.29
CA ASN A 36 -1.20 -4.95 -15.75
C ASN A 36 -1.51 -3.60 -16.41
N ALA A 37 -2.52 -2.90 -15.88
CA ALA A 37 -2.86 -1.55 -16.34
C ALA A 37 -1.71 -0.55 -16.12
N THR A 38 -0.96 -0.70 -15.03
CA THR A 38 0.22 0.14 -14.75
C THR A 38 1.39 -0.22 -15.67
N TRP A 39 1.64 -1.51 -15.89
CA TRP A 39 2.72 -2.00 -16.75
C TRP A 39 2.54 -1.48 -18.17
N SER A 40 1.34 -1.62 -18.75
CA SER A 40 1.02 -1.15 -20.10
C SER A 40 1.20 0.36 -20.29
N ARG A 41 1.00 1.18 -19.24
CA ARG A 41 1.21 2.63 -19.27
C ARG A 41 2.65 3.06 -19.03
N MET A 42 3.48 2.18 -18.48
CA MET A 42 4.86 2.49 -18.15
C MET A 42 5.74 2.57 -19.40
N SER A 43 6.71 3.49 -19.40
CA SER A 43 7.68 3.62 -20.49
C SER A 43 8.64 2.43 -20.53
N ASP A 44 9.21 2.16 -21.71
CA ASP A 44 10.15 1.07 -21.92
C ASP A 44 11.41 1.19 -21.04
N ASP A 45 11.91 2.41 -20.81
CA ASP A 45 13.07 2.64 -19.93
C ASP A 45 12.77 2.33 -18.46
N THR A 46 11.59 2.72 -17.99
CA THR A 46 11.17 2.44 -16.60
C THR A 46 10.96 0.95 -16.39
N ARG A 47 10.35 0.25 -17.36
CA ARG A 47 10.21 -1.22 -17.33
C ARG A 47 11.59 -1.88 -17.26
N LEU A 48 12.52 -1.49 -18.12
CA LEU A 48 13.87 -2.06 -18.15
C LEU A 48 14.64 -1.83 -16.83
N ASN A 49 14.50 -0.65 -16.23
CA ASN A 49 15.12 -0.37 -14.93
C ASN A 49 14.54 -1.26 -13.82
N LEU A 50 13.22 -1.44 -13.78
CA LEU A 50 12.56 -2.35 -12.84
C LEU A 50 13.02 -3.79 -13.04
N GLU A 51 13.02 -4.27 -14.28
CA GLU A 51 13.49 -5.61 -14.67
C GLU A 51 14.92 -5.87 -14.20
N THR A 52 15.83 -4.90 -14.40
CA THR A 52 17.21 -5.04 -13.92
C THR A 52 17.36 -4.96 -12.40
N THR A 53 16.53 -4.17 -11.72
CA THR A 53 16.58 -4.03 -10.25
C THR A 53 16.03 -5.28 -9.56
N LEU A 54 14.98 -5.88 -10.15
CA LEU A 54 14.32 -7.06 -9.62
C LEU A 54 14.91 -8.38 -10.13
N GLU A 55 15.91 -8.33 -11.02
CA GLU A 55 16.48 -9.49 -11.72
C GLU A 55 15.38 -10.41 -12.28
N CYS A 56 14.53 -9.87 -13.15
CA CYS A 56 13.42 -10.56 -13.81
C CYS A 56 13.15 -9.93 -15.19
N CYS A 57 12.36 -10.58 -16.05
CA CYS A 57 12.03 -10.04 -17.36
C CYS A 57 10.55 -10.27 -17.73
N GLY A 58 9.88 -9.24 -18.26
CA GLY A 58 8.49 -9.27 -18.70
C GLY A 58 7.48 -9.34 -17.55
N PHE A 59 6.25 -8.86 -17.77
CA PHE A 59 5.22 -8.83 -16.72
C PHE A 59 4.62 -10.21 -16.43
N LEU A 60 3.65 -10.69 -17.22
CA LEU A 60 3.03 -12.01 -17.04
C LEU A 60 2.98 -12.75 -18.38
N ASN A 61 3.21 -14.05 -18.32
CA ASN A 61 3.27 -14.91 -19.50
C ASN A 61 1.88 -15.49 -19.86
N THR A 62 0.87 -14.62 -19.96
CA THR A 62 -0.49 -15.02 -20.34
C THR A 62 -0.62 -15.11 -21.86
N THR A 63 -1.68 -15.76 -22.34
CA THR A 63 -1.97 -15.90 -23.77
C THR A 63 -2.19 -14.52 -24.42
N ASP A 64 -2.87 -13.62 -23.72
CA ASP A 64 -3.24 -12.30 -24.23
C ASP A 64 -2.07 -11.30 -24.22
N ALA A 65 -1.15 -11.42 -23.27
CA ALA A 65 0.03 -10.55 -23.17
C ALA A 65 1.29 -11.15 -23.80
N ARG A 66 1.17 -12.27 -24.54
CA ARG A 66 2.31 -13.07 -25.00
C ARG A 66 3.30 -12.30 -25.87
N GLU A 67 2.80 -11.49 -26.79
CA GLU A 67 3.66 -10.72 -27.72
C GLU A 67 4.41 -9.59 -27.00
N GLN A 68 3.75 -8.92 -26.06
CA GLN A 68 4.39 -7.90 -25.22
C GLN A 68 5.41 -8.54 -24.27
N PHE A 69 5.08 -9.69 -23.67
CA PHE A 69 6.01 -10.47 -22.87
C PHE A 69 7.26 -10.87 -23.64
N LYS A 70 7.13 -11.37 -24.88
CA LYS A 70 8.29 -11.71 -25.73
C LYS A 70 9.17 -10.49 -26.01
N THR A 71 8.56 -9.34 -26.29
CA THR A 71 9.28 -8.10 -26.61
C THR A 71 10.05 -7.59 -25.39
N ASP A 72 9.41 -7.56 -24.22
CA ASP A 72 10.04 -7.16 -22.94
C ASP A 72 11.19 -8.12 -22.59
N VAL A 73 10.98 -9.44 -22.70
CA VAL A 73 12.02 -10.45 -22.46
C VAL A 73 13.19 -10.32 -23.43
N ALA A 74 12.96 -10.08 -24.72
CA ALA A 74 14.03 -9.89 -25.70
C ALA A 74 14.90 -8.66 -25.37
N ARG A 75 14.29 -7.58 -24.89
CA ARG A 75 15.00 -6.37 -24.48
C ARG A 75 15.81 -6.59 -23.20
N CYS A 76 15.18 -7.18 -22.19
CA CYS A 76 15.77 -7.46 -20.88
C CYS A 76 16.91 -8.48 -20.95
N SER A 77 16.73 -9.55 -21.74
CA SER A 77 17.68 -10.67 -21.84
C SER A 77 19.07 -10.28 -22.34
N LYS A 78 19.15 -9.25 -23.17
CA LYS A 78 20.41 -8.65 -23.62
C LYS A 78 21.18 -7.99 -22.48
N LYS A 79 20.48 -7.47 -21.46
CA LYS A 79 21.07 -6.72 -20.34
C LYS A 79 21.34 -7.62 -19.12
N LEU A 80 20.48 -8.61 -18.86
CA LEU A 80 20.60 -9.53 -17.71
C LEU A 80 21.29 -10.87 -18.04
N ASN A 81 21.69 -11.09 -19.31
CA ASN A 81 22.31 -12.34 -19.79
C ASN A 81 21.45 -13.59 -19.52
N CYS A 82 20.17 -13.55 -19.89
CA CYS A 82 19.25 -14.68 -19.69
C CYS A 82 19.71 -16.00 -20.33
N SER A 83 20.56 -15.93 -21.35
CA SER A 83 21.13 -17.13 -22.00
C SER A 83 22.07 -17.91 -21.07
N LEU A 84 22.76 -17.26 -20.14
CA LEU A 84 23.58 -17.93 -19.12
C LEU A 84 22.76 -18.32 -17.88
N TYR A 85 21.77 -17.51 -17.52
CA TYR A 85 20.98 -17.69 -16.30
C TYR A 85 19.49 -17.65 -16.57
N PRO A 86 18.89 -18.74 -17.09
CA PRO A 86 17.46 -18.80 -17.39
C PRO A 86 16.59 -18.63 -16.13
N GLN A 87 17.11 -19.01 -14.96
CA GLN A 87 16.46 -18.82 -13.66
C GLN A 87 16.29 -17.34 -13.27
N LYS A 88 17.14 -16.44 -13.80
CA LYS A 88 17.07 -14.99 -13.54
C LYS A 88 16.05 -14.27 -14.43
N CYS A 89 15.42 -14.98 -15.35
CA CYS A 89 14.50 -14.40 -16.32
C CYS A 89 13.09 -14.94 -16.15
N LEU A 90 12.72 -15.16 -14.89
CA LEU A 90 11.33 -15.34 -14.49
C LEU A 90 10.52 -14.06 -14.74
N SER A 91 9.21 -14.22 -14.80
CA SER A 91 8.27 -13.11 -14.96
C SER A 91 8.30 -12.16 -13.76
N CYS A 92 8.51 -10.87 -14.02
CA CYS A 92 8.49 -9.82 -13.00
C CYS A 92 7.12 -9.69 -12.34
N GLY A 93 6.03 -9.96 -13.05
CA GLY A 93 4.67 -9.84 -12.54
C GLY A 93 4.43 -10.73 -11.32
N GLU A 94 4.86 -11.99 -11.35
CA GLU A 94 4.76 -12.89 -10.18
C GLU A 94 5.53 -12.36 -8.97
N LYS A 95 6.77 -11.88 -9.19
CA LYS A 95 7.61 -11.34 -8.12
C LYS A 95 7.02 -10.06 -7.53
N MET A 96 6.53 -9.17 -8.39
CA MET A 96 5.85 -7.93 -7.99
C MET A 96 4.55 -8.21 -7.24
N LEU A 97 3.73 -9.17 -7.70
CA LEU A 97 2.48 -9.55 -7.03
C LEU A 97 2.73 -10.10 -5.63
N THR A 98 3.73 -10.97 -5.47
CA THR A 98 4.08 -11.54 -4.15
C THR A 98 4.57 -10.46 -3.19
N HIS A 99 5.47 -9.57 -3.64
CA HIS A 99 5.92 -8.45 -2.81
C HIS A 99 4.82 -7.45 -2.50
N ALA A 100 3.90 -7.21 -3.44
CA ALA A 100 2.76 -6.33 -3.23
C ALA A 100 1.80 -6.90 -2.17
N ASP A 101 1.51 -8.19 -2.20
CA ASP A 101 0.64 -8.85 -1.21
C ASP A 101 1.21 -8.76 0.21
N GLU A 102 2.50 -9.07 0.36
CA GLU A 102 3.20 -8.94 1.65
C GLU A 102 3.19 -7.49 2.15
N ALA A 103 3.54 -6.54 1.27
CA ALA A 103 3.57 -5.12 1.61
C ALA A 103 2.19 -4.60 2.00
N LEU A 104 1.12 -4.97 1.27
CA LEU A 104 -0.25 -4.55 1.56
C LEU A 104 -0.75 -5.10 2.90
N LYS A 105 -0.41 -6.34 3.24
CA LYS A 105 -0.73 -6.93 4.55
C LYS A 105 -0.02 -6.20 5.69
N ILE A 106 1.26 -5.89 5.52
CA ILE A 106 2.04 -5.15 6.52
C ILE A 106 1.48 -3.73 6.66
N LEU A 107 1.28 -3.01 5.56
CA LEU A 107 0.77 -1.64 5.56
C LEU A 107 -0.63 -1.56 6.15
N GLY A 108 -1.53 -2.47 5.78
CA GLY A 108 -2.86 -2.54 6.36
C GLY A 108 -2.85 -2.92 7.84
N GLY A 109 -1.96 -3.81 8.27
CA GLY A 109 -1.77 -4.13 9.69
C GLY A 109 -1.28 -2.92 10.51
N VAL A 110 -0.27 -2.20 10.01
CA VAL A 110 0.27 -0.98 10.64
C VAL A 110 -0.79 0.11 10.71
N GLY A 111 -1.54 0.33 9.63
CA GLY A 111 -2.61 1.33 9.59
C GLY A 111 -3.77 0.98 10.52
N LEU A 112 -4.14 -0.30 10.67
CA LEU A 112 -5.11 -0.75 11.68
C LEU A 112 -4.60 -0.48 13.10
N PHE A 113 -3.33 -0.77 13.39
CA PHE A 113 -2.74 -0.48 14.70
C PHE A 113 -2.85 1.01 15.04
N PHE A 114 -2.48 1.89 14.10
CA PHE A 114 -2.62 3.33 14.31
C PHE A 114 -4.09 3.75 14.49
N SER A 115 -5.01 3.19 13.71
CA SER A 115 -6.45 3.45 13.86
C SER A 115 -6.96 3.09 15.27
N PHE A 116 -6.47 1.98 15.86
CA PHE A 116 -6.78 1.61 17.25
C PHE A 116 -6.14 2.56 18.28
N THR A 117 -4.97 3.13 18.00
CA THR A 117 -4.41 4.15 18.90
C THR A 117 -5.18 5.48 18.80
N GLU A 118 -5.69 5.81 17.61
CA GLU A 118 -6.44 7.04 17.38
C GLU A 118 -7.81 7.02 18.03
N ILE A 119 -8.51 5.87 18.03
CA ILE A 119 -9.81 5.75 18.73
C ILE A 119 -9.65 5.94 20.25
N LEU A 120 -8.54 5.47 20.84
CA LEU A 120 -8.20 5.74 22.24
C LEU A 120 -7.90 7.22 22.45
N GLY A 121 -7.19 7.86 21.52
CA GLY A 121 -6.92 9.30 21.54
C GLY A 121 -8.21 10.14 21.51
N VAL A 122 -9.14 9.82 20.62
CA VAL A 122 -10.46 10.46 20.54
C VAL A 122 -11.25 10.24 21.83
N TRP A 123 -11.27 9.02 22.37
CA TRP A 123 -11.95 8.71 23.62
C TRP A 123 -11.36 9.49 24.81
N LEU A 124 -10.03 9.55 24.92
CA LEU A 124 -9.33 10.33 25.96
C LEU A 124 -9.61 11.82 25.82
N ALA A 125 -9.58 12.37 24.60
CA ALA A 125 -9.90 13.77 24.35
C ALA A 125 -11.36 14.10 24.71
N PHE A 126 -12.29 13.19 24.39
CA PHE A 126 -13.69 13.32 24.78
C PHE A 126 -13.87 13.30 26.30
N ARG A 127 -13.21 12.35 26.99
CA ARG A 127 -13.21 12.27 28.45
C ARG A 127 -12.58 13.51 29.10
N TYR A 128 -11.45 14.00 28.56
CA TYR A 128 -10.78 15.20 29.04
C TYR A 128 -11.69 16.43 28.91
N ARG A 129 -12.39 16.58 27.78
CA ARG A 129 -13.36 17.67 27.60
C ARG A 129 -14.56 17.55 28.54
N ASN A 130 -14.98 16.33 28.85
CA ASN A 130 -16.09 16.08 29.78
C ASN A 130 -15.68 16.07 31.26
N GLN A 131 -14.39 16.19 31.57
CA GLN A 131 -13.95 16.53 32.92
C GLN A 131 -14.25 18.01 33.15
N LYS A 132 -15.22 18.27 34.02
CA LYS A 132 -15.59 19.62 34.45
C LYS A 132 -14.34 20.37 34.93
N ASP A 133 -14.21 21.62 34.49
CA ASP A 133 -13.19 22.55 34.97
C ASP A 133 -13.34 22.69 36.51
N PRO A 134 -12.39 22.20 37.34
CA PRO A 134 -12.51 22.30 38.80
C PRO A 134 -12.45 23.77 39.29
N ARG A 135 -12.04 24.71 38.44
CA ARG A 135 -12.05 26.16 38.70
C ARG A 135 -13.43 26.81 38.55
N ALA A 136 -14.42 26.11 37.98
CA ALA A 136 -15.79 26.60 37.83
C ALA A 136 -16.73 26.10 38.94
N ASN A 137 -16.20 25.74 40.12
CA ASN A 137 -16.99 25.53 41.32
C ASN A 137 -17.04 26.87 42.10
N PRO A 138 -18.14 27.64 42.03
CA PRO A 138 -18.28 28.89 42.78
C PRO A 138 -18.28 28.70 44.31
N SER A 139 -18.33 27.44 44.79
CA SER A 139 -18.33 27.07 46.20
C SER A 139 -16.93 26.98 46.84
N ALA A 140 -15.85 27.32 46.12
CA ALA A 140 -14.48 27.34 46.67
C ALA A 140 -13.97 28.77 47.01
N PHE A 141 -14.84 29.77 46.92
CA PHE A 141 -14.56 31.18 47.29
C PHE A 141 -15.49 31.71 48.39
N LEU A 142 -16.07 30.81 49.19
CA LEU A 142 -16.79 31.14 50.43
C LEU A 142 -16.05 30.56 51.63
#